data_AF-A0A5D9BZP2-F1
#
_entry.id   AF-A0A5D9BZP2-F1
#
_cell.length_a   1.000
_cell.length_b   1.000
_cell.length_c   1.000
_cell.angle_alpha   90.00
_cell.angle_beta   90.00
_cell.angle_gamma   90.00
#
_symmetry.space_group_name_H-M   'P 1'
#
loop_
_entity.id
_entity.type
_entity.pdbx_description
1 polymer ?
#
loop_
_entity_poly.entity_id
_entity_poly.type
_entity_poly.pdbx_seq_one_letter_code
_entity_poly.pdbx_strand_id
1 'polypeptide(L)'
;MARRQRIDSATGAVATMAAAARDLSPPAHIALRPGDMPFWDCVISEKPKSEWTESDLLVAANLARAMADAEMLSTMSVGQRGNVKGKIKQAFVIKSISAVDKLARRIVTLRRALGLDNRAKNGEQRDVTKRRGIAQEIEAAHNPIAADGDDLLARPSILQ
;
A
#
# COMPACT_ATOMS: atom_id res chain seq x y z
N MET A 1 19.70 -8.16 -18.70
CA MET A 1 19.08 -7.74 -17.43
C MET A 1 20.19 -7.48 -16.42
N ALA A 2 20.42 -6.23 -16.04
CA ALA A 2 21.45 -5.91 -15.05
C ALA A 2 21.05 -6.46 -13.67
N ARG A 3 21.97 -7.13 -12.99
CA ARG A 3 21.76 -7.67 -11.64
C ARG A 3 21.42 -6.50 -10.71
N ARG A 4 20.25 -6.56 -10.08
CA ARG A 4 19.79 -5.54 -9.12
C ARG A 4 20.85 -5.34 -8.03
N GLN A 5 21.28 -4.09 -7.84
CA GLN A 5 22.30 -3.69 -6.87
C GLN A 5 21.89 -4.19 -5.47
N ARG A 6 22.84 -4.71 -4.69
CA ARG A 6 22.53 -5.12 -3.31
C ARG A 6 22.25 -3.87 -2.45
N ILE A 7 21.19 -3.96 -1.66
CA ILE A 7 20.70 -2.91 -0.76
C ILE A 7 21.69 -2.64 0.39
N ASP A 8 22.54 -3.61 0.73
CA ASP A 8 23.58 -3.50 1.76
C ASP A 8 24.81 -2.69 1.34
N SER A 9 24.88 -2.25 0.08
CA SER A 9 25.94 -1.35 -0.40
C SER A 9 25.59 0.10 -0.13
N ALA A 10 26.60 0.95 0.13
CA ALA A 10 26.42 2.40 0.30
C ALA A 10 25.66 3.02 -0.89
N THR A 11 25.92 2.55 -2.12
CA THR A 11 25.20 2.96 -3.33
C THR A 11 23.73 2.55 -3.32
N GLY A 12 23.41 1.37 -2.79
CA GLY A 12 22.04 0.90 -2.60
C GLY A 12 21.27 1.71 -1.56
N ALA A 13 21.92 2.09 -0.46
CA ALA A 13 21.34 2.94 0.57
C ALA A 13 20.99 4.34 0.01
N VAL A 14 21.91 4.98 -0.72
CA VAL A 14 21.67 6.31 -1.34
C VAL A 14 20.53 6.25 -2.36
N ALA A 15 20.45 5.21 -3.20
CA ALA A 15 19.35 5.05 -4.15
C ALA A 15 17.98 4.87 -3.45
N THR A 16 17.98 4.17 -2.30
CA THR A 16 16.78 3.98 -1.48
C THR A 16 16.36 5.30 -0.82
N MET A 17 17.31 6.07 -0.28
CA MET A 17 17.05 7.41 0.27
C MET A 17 16.50 8.38 -0.79
N ALA A 18 17.08 8.40 -1.99
CA ALA A 18 16.58 9.25 -3.08
C ALA A 18 15.14 8.88 -3.49
N ALA A 19 14.79 7.59 -3.45
CA ALA A 19 13.43 7.14 -3.71
C ALA A 19 12.46 7.44 -2.56
N ALA A 20 12.94 7.63 -1.32
CA ALA A 20 12.13 8.00 -0.17
C ALA A 20 11.39 9.34 -0.39
N ALA A 21 12.04 10.26 -1.11
CA ALA A 21 11.48 11.56 -1.49
C ALA A 21 10.47 11.49 -2.65
N ARG A 22 10.31 10.32 -3.29
CA ARG A 22 9.36 10.17 -4.41
C ARG A 22 7.93 10.28 -3.91
N ASP A 23 7.13 11.05 -4.63
CA ASP A 23 5.69 11.06 -4.46
C ASP A 23 5.09 9.80 -5.10
N LEU A 24 4.28 9.08 -4.33
CA LEU A 24 3.54 7.90 -4.77
C LEU A 24 2.05 8.22 -4.78
N SER A 25 1.71 9.36 -5.37
CA SER A 25 0.32 9.73 -5.59
C SER A 25 -0.32 8.79 -6.62
N PRO A 26 -1.65 8.53 -6.49
CA PRO A 26 -2.38 7.72 -7.45
C PRO A 26 -2.21 8.24 -8.89
N PRO A 27 -2.11 7.36 -9.90
CA PRO A 27 -1.99 7.79 -11.29
C PRO A 27 -3.18 8.65 -11.72
N ALA A 28 -2.92 9.77 -12.41
CA ALA A 28 -3.94 10.77 -12.76
C ALA A 28 -5.12 10.22 -13.59
N HIS A 29 -4.92 9.14 -14.33
CA HIS A 29 -5.96 8.51 -15.14
C HIS A 29 -6.77 7.44 -14.39
N ILE A 30 -6.53 7.24 -13.09
CA ILE A 30 -7.37 6.42 -12.20
C ILE A 30 -7.92 7.30 -11.07
N ALA A 31 -9.23 7.52 -11.10
CA ALA A 31 -9.92 8.19 -10.01
C ALA A 31 -10.08 7.26 -8.81
N LEU A 32 -9.51 7.64 -7.65
CA LEU A 32 -9.80 7.06 -6.35
C LEU A 32 -10.84 7.90 -5.62
N ARG A 33 -11.85 7.24 -5.06
CA ARG A 33 -12.86 7.88 -4.20
C ARG A 33 -12.25 8.16 -2.83
N PRO A 34 -12.80 9.09 -2.04
CA PRO A 34 -12.31 9.33 -0.67
C PRO A 34 -12.25 8.05 0.18
N GLY A 35 -13.21 7.14 0.03
CA GLY A 35 -13.23 5.85 0.73
C GLY A 35 -12.20 4.82 0.22
N ASP A 36 -11.59 5.03 -0.94
CA ASP A 36 -10.53 4.16 -1.47
C ASP A 36 -9.15 4.54 -0.91
N MET A 37 -8.96 5.79 -0.48
CA MET A 37 -7.65 6.32 -0.04
C MET A 37 -7.03 5.56 1.15
N PRO A 38 -7.78 5.17 2.20
CA PRO A 38 -7.20 4.37 3.29
C PRO A 38 -6.65 3.02 2.82
N PHE A 39 -7.29 2.41 1.81
CA PHE A 39 -6.82 1.16 1.20
C PHE A 39 -5.62 1.40 0.30
N TRP A 40 -5.57 2.52 -0.41
CA TRP A 40 -4.40 2.93 -1.18
C TRP A 40 -3.18 3.08 -0.28
N ASP A 41 -3.30 3.83 0.81
CA ASP A 41 -2.19 4.06 1.75
C ASP A 41 -1.68 2.73 2.34
N CYS A 42 -2.61 1.83 2.68
CA CYS A 42 -2.28 0.48 3.14
C CYS A 42 -1.48 -0.30 2.08
N VAL A 43 -1.95 -0.34 0.83
CA VAL A 43 -1.27 -1.07 -0.26
C VAL A 43 0.11 -0.49 -0.56
N ILE A 44 0.24 0.84 -0.60
CA ILE A 44 1.52 1.50 -0.89
C ILE A 44 2.56 1.24 0.20
N SER A 45 2.13 1.12 1.46
CA SER A 45 3.01 0.82 2.59
C SER A 45 3.67 -0.58 2.55
N GLU A 46 3.12 -1.51 1.77
CA GLU A 46 3.58 -2.91 1.75
C GLU A 46 4.96 -3.11 1.09
N LYS A 47 5.43 -2.11 0.32
CA LYS A 47 6.74 -2.13 -0.35
C LYS A 47 7.45 -0.79 -0.16
N PRO A 48 8.79 -0.78 -0.08
CA PRO A 48 9.57 0.44 -0.10
C PRO A 48 9.24 1.28 -1.35
N LYS A 49 9.30 2.62 -1.22
CA LYS A 49 9.02 3.55 -2.32
C LYS A 49 9.85 3.27 -3.57
N SER A 50 11.10 2.85 -3.36
CA SER A 50 12.03 2.43 -4.43
C SER A 50 11.56 1.23 -5.27
N GLU A 51 10.67 0.38 -4.77
CA GLU A 51 10.21 -0.83 -5.47
C GLU A 51 8.94 -0.62 -6.31
N TRP A 52 8.33 0.56 -6.27
CA TRP A 52 7.11 0.85 -7.01
C TRP A 52 7.45 1.31 -8.44
N THR A 53 6.88 0.65 -9.43
CA THR A 53 6.85 1.14 -10.82
C THR A 53 5.52 1.86 -11.11
N GLU A 54 5.46 2.67 -12.17
CA GLU A 54 4.20 3.29 -12.60
C GLU A 54 3.10 2.26 -12.90
N SER A 55 3.47 1.15 -13.52
CA SER A 55 2.54 0.03 -13.77
C SER A 55 2.05 -0.59 -12.46
N ASP A 56 2.90 -0.70 -11.44
CA ASP A 56 2.48 -1.20 -10.12
C ASP A 56 1.49 -0.24 -9.46
N LEU A 57 1.66 1.07 -9.60
CA LEU A 57 0.74 2.07 -9.07
C LEU A 57 -0.68 1.92 -9.68
N LEU A 58 -0.77 1.55 -10.95
CA LEU A 58 -2.07 1.25 -11.59
C LEU A 58 -2.75 0.01 -11.02
N VAL A 59 -1.96 -1.03 -10.77
CA VAL A 59 -2.46 -2.27 -10.16
C VAL A 59 -2.86 -2.01 -8.70
N ALA A 60 -2.07 -1.23 -7.96
CA ALA A 60 -2.36 -0.81 -6.59
C ALA A 60 -3.65 0.01 -6.49
N ALA A 61 -3.90 0.92 -7.43
CA ALA A 61 -5.11 1.75 -7.41
C ALA A 61 -6.36 0.91 -7.65
N ASN A 62 -6.27 -0.05 -8.58
CA ASN A 62 -7.34 -1.02 -8.81
C ASN A 62 -7.56 -1.97 -7.64
N LEU A 63 -6.49 -2.34 -6.92
CA LEU A 63 -6.56 -3.15 -5.72
C LEU A 63 -7.27 -2.40 -4.60
N ALA A 64 -6.89 -1.14 -4.34
CA ALA A 64 -7.52 -0.29 -3.33
C ALA A 64 -9.03 -0.15 -3.56
N ARG A 65 -9.44 0.12 -4.81
CA ARG A 65 -10.87 0.17 -5.20
C ARG A 65 -11.59 -1.14 -4.94
N ALA A 66 -10.97 -2.27 -5.30
CA ALA A 66 -11.59 -3.58 -5.10
C ALA A 66 -11.75 -3.93 -3.61
N MET A 67 -10.80 -3.52 -2.76
CA MET A 67 -10.88 -3.67 -1.30
C MET A 67 -11.99 -2.81 -0.71
N ALA A 68 -12.09 -1.54 -1.12
CA ALA A 68 -13.15 -0.63 -0.69
C ALA A 68 -14.54 -1.11 -1.13
N ASP A 69 -14.68 -1.59 -2.37
CA ASP A 69 -15.94 -2.14 -2.87
C ASP A 69 -16.36 -3.41 -2.11
N ALA A 70 -15.39 -4.26 -1.76
CA ALA A 70 -15.65 -5.47 -0.99
C ALA A 70 -16.12 -5.15 0.43
N GLU A 71 -15.47 -4.19 1.10
CA GLU A 71 -15.86 -3.74 2.43
C GLU A 71 -17.25 -3.11 2.39
N MET A 72 -17.51 -2.18 1.46
CA MET A 72 -18.82 -1.55 1.29
C MET A 72 -19.94 -2.58 1.12
N LEU A 73 -19.75 -3.59 0.25
CA LEU A 73 -20.74 -4.65 0.03
C LEU A 73 -20.90 -5.56 1.25
N SER A 74 -19.81 -5.84 1.97
CA SER A 74 -19.84 -6.60 3.22
C SER A 74 -20.64 -5.86 4.29
N THR A 75 -20.36 -4.58 4.52
CA THR A 75 -21.09 -3.73 5.47
C THR A 75 -22.57 -3.60 5.10
N MET A 76 -22.90 -3.46 3.80
CA MET A 76 -24.30 -3.44 3.35
C MET A 76 -25.03 -4.76 3.62
N SER A 77 -24.31 -5.89 3.52
CA SER A 77 -24.89 -7.22 3.75
C SER A 77 -25.06 -7.55 5.23
N VAL A 78 -24.15 -7.08 6.08
CA VAL A 78 -24.11 -7.38 7.53
C VAL A 78 -24.81 -6.30 8.37
N GLY A 79 -24.58 -5.02 8.06
CA GLY A 79 -25.07 -3.86 8.80
C GLY A 79 -26.59 -3.63 8.72
N GLN A 80 -27.26 -4.25 7.75
CA GLN A 80 -28.73 -4.25 7.70
C GLN A 80 -29.40 -5.29 8.62
N ARG A 81 -28.64 -5.96 9.49
CA ARG A 81 -29.21 -6.75 10.59
C ARG A 81 -29.99 -5.92 11.64
N GLY A 82 -30.03 -4.59 11.50
CA GLY A 82 -30.68 -3.69 12.45
C GLY A 82 -31.80 -2.78 11.92
N ASN A 83 -32.12 -2.72 10.62
CA ASN A 83 -33.22 -1.87 10.14
C ASN A 83 -34.46 -2.69 9.78
N VAL A 84 -35.18 -3.08 10.84
CA VAL A 84 -36.55 -3.58 10.83
C VAL A 84 -37.46 -2.44 10.32
N LYS A 85 -37.54 -2.26 8.99
CA LYS A 85 -38.63 -1.54 8.30
C LYS A 85 -38.58 -1.63 6.77
N GLY A 86 -37.43 -1.93 6.17
CA GLY A 86 -37.32 -2.21 4.74
C GLY A 86 -36.90 -3.65 4.50
N LYS A 87 -37.78 -4.50 3.97
CA LYS A 87 -37.42 -5.88 3.58
C LYS A 87 -36.28 -5.82 2.55
N ILE A 88 -35.03 -6.10 2.95
CA ILE A 88 -34.03 -6.45 1.94
C ILE A 88 -34.50 -7.75 1.32
N LYS A 89 -34.66 -7.75 0.00
CA LYS A 89 -34.96 -8.96 -0.74
C LYS A 89 -33.79 -9.94 -0.54
N GLN A 90 -34.07 -11.16 -0.11
CA GLN A 90 -33.08 -12.24 0.05
C GLN A 90 -32.15 -12.37 -1.18
N ALA A 91 -32.70 -12.13 -2.38
CA ALA A 91 -31.94 -12.07 -3.64
C ALA A 91 -30.80 -11.03 -3.65
N PHE A 92 -30.97 -9.87 -3.00
CA PHE A 92 -29.92 -8.85 -2.87
C PHE A 92 -28.76 -9.35 -2.01
N VAL A 93 -29.05 -10.01 -0.88
CA VAL A 93 -28.03 -10.58 0.01
C VAL A 93 -27.25 -11.69 -0.68
N ILE A 94 -27.92 -12.59 -1.41
CA ILE A 94 -27.24 -13.64 -2.17
C ILE A 94 -26.34 -13.03 -3.26
N LYS A 95 -26.83 -11.99 -3.96
CA LYS A 95 -26.06 -11.29 -5.00
C LYS A 95 -24.85 -10.56 -4.41
N SER A 96 -24.98 -9.93 -3.25
CA SER A 96 -23.87 -9.22 -2.59
C SER A 96 -22.79 -10.18 -2.12
N ILE A 97 -23.15 -11.33 -1.53
CA ILE A 97 -22.19 -12.39 -1.17
C ILE A 97 -21.42 -12.87 -2.41
N SER A 98 -22.10 -13.13 -3.53
CA SER A 98 -21.43 -13.52 -4.78
C SER A 98 -20.52 -12.42 -5.34
N ALA A 99 -20.92 -11.15 -5.23
CA ALA A 99 -20.10 -10.02 -5.64
C ALA A 99 -18.85 -9.89 -4.76
N VAL A 100 -18.97 -10.08 -3.44
CA VAL A 100 -17.85 -10.09 -2.50
C VAL A 100 -16.87 -11.23 -2.82
N ASP A 101 -17.33 -12.44 -3.11
CA ASP A 101 -16.43 -13.56 -3.50
C ASP A 101 -15.65 -13.24 -4.79
N LYS A 102 -16.30 -12.62 -5.78
CA LYS A 102 -15.63 -12.17 -7.01
C LYS A 102 -14.58 -11.09 -6.73
N LEU A 103 -14.89 -10.13 -5.86
CA LEU A 103 -13.94 -9.10 -5.45
C LEU A 103 -12.78 -9.69 -4.66
N ALA A 104 -13.02 -10.63 -3.75
CA ALA A 104 -11.98 -11.33 -2.99
C ALA A 104 -11.02 -12.08 -3.91
N ARG A 105 -11.53 -12.79 -4.92
CA ARG A 105 -10.68 -13.44 -5.95
C ARG A 105 -9.88 -12.43 -6.75
N ARG A 106 -10.48 -11.30 -7.14
CA ARG A 106 -9.79 -10.21 -7.86
C ARG A 106 -8.68 -9.60 -7.00
N ILE A 107 -8.93 -9.35 -5.71
CA ILE A 107 -7.96 -8.85 -4.74
C ILE A 107 -6.73 -9.76 -4.67
N VAL A 108 -6.94 -11.08 -4.52
CA VAL A 108 -5.84 -12.06 -4.51
C VAL A 108 -5.04 -12.03 -5.81
N THR A 109 -5.69 -11.94 -6.97
CA THR A 109 -4.99 -11.84 -8.25
C THR A 109 -4.17 -10.56 -8.37
N LEU A 110 -4.71 -9.42 -7.94
CA LEU A 110 -4.01 -8.13 -8.00
C LEU A 110 -2.81 -8.09 -7.03
N ARG A 111 -2.94 -8.65 -5.82
CA ARG A 111 -1.81 -8.77 -4.87
C ARG A 111 -0.69 -9.66 -5.40
N ARG A 112 -1.03 -10.76 -6.08
CA ARG A 112 -0.07 -11.61 -6.78
C ARG A 112 0.63 -10.88 -7.93
N ALA A 113 -0.11 -10.06 -8.69
CA ALA A 113 0.47 -9.24 -9.77
C ALA A 113 1.50 -8.24 -9.23
N LEU A 114 1.27 -7.65 -8.05
CA LEU A 114 2.22 -6.78 -7.34
C LEU A 114 3.41 -7.55 -6.71
N GLY A 115 3.35 -8.88 -6.70
CA GLY A 115 4.35 -9.74 -6.07
C GLY A 115 4.39 -9.64 -4.54
N LEU A 116 3.30 -9.21 -3.92
CA LEU A 116 3.14 -9.16 -2.46
C LEU A 116 3.07 -10.57 -1.85
N ASP A 117 2.52 -11.52 -2.62
CA ASP A 117 2.37 -12.93 -2.23
C ASP A 117 3.45 -13.87 -2.83
N ASN A 118 4.47 -13.34 -3.51
CA ASN A 118 5.43 -14.17 -4.26
C ASN A 118 6.48 -14.81 -3.35
N ARG A 119 6.10 -15.94 -2.71
CA ARG A 119 7.01 -16.82 -1.94
C ARG A 119 8.10 -17.47 -2.80
N ALA A 120 7.87 -17.68 -4.10
CA ALA A 120 8.72 -18.53 -4.95
C ALA A 120 9.72 -17.78 -5.87
N LYS A 121 9.53 -16.48 -6.14
CA LYS A 121 10.30 -15.77 -7.20
C LYS A 121 11.46 -14.91 -6.69
N ASN A 122 11.51 -14.54 -5.41
CA ASN A 122 12.44 -13.51 -4.89
C ASN A 122 13.57 -14.07 -3.98
N GLY A 123 13.67 -15.40 -3.85
CA GLY A 123 14.48 -16.09 -2.85
C GLY A 123 13.63 -16.52 -1.65
N GLU A 124 14.27 -17.01 -0.57
CA GLU A 124 13.56 -17.32 0.67
C GLU A 124 12.85 -16.06 1.18
N GLN A 125 11.55 -16.16 1.49
CA GLN A 125 10.71 -15.01 1.85
C GLN A 125 11.32 -14.18 2.97
N ARG A 126 12.06 -14.82 3.89
CA ARG A 126 12.84 -14.19 4.94
C ARG A 126 13.84 -13.16 4.43
N ASP A 127 14.59 -13.48 3.37
CA ASP A 127 15.64 -12.58 2.83
C ASP A 127 15.05 -11.40 2.08
N VAL A 128 13.87 -11.57 1.49
CA VAL A 128 13.12 -10.51 0.81
C VAL A 128 12.52 -9.56 1.83
N THR A 129 11.86 -10.11 2.85
CA THR A 129 11.31 -9.33 3.96
C THR A 129 12.41 -8.59 4.70
N LYS A 130 13.56 -9.22 4.97
CA LYS A 130 14.71 -8.56 5.59
C LYS A 130 15.22 -7.39 4.75
N ARG A 131 15.37 -7.59 3.44
CA ARG A 131 15.81 -6.53 2.50
C ARG A 131 14.82 -5.37 2.43
N ARG A 132 13.51 -5.67 2.36
CA ARG A 132 12.45 -4.64 2.38
C ARG A 132 12.39 -3.90 3.71
N GLY A 133 12.55 -4.61 4.83
CA GLY A 133 12.61 -4.01 6.16
C GLY A 133 13.75 -3.02 6.27
N ILE A 134 14.96 -3.40 5.85
CA ILE A 134 16.12 -2.47 5.82
C ILE A 134 15.83 -1.25 4.94
N ALA A 135 15.23 -1.43 3.76
CA ALA A 135 14.88 -0.32 2.89
C ALA A 135 13.80 0.59 3.51
N GLN A 136 12.78 0.02 4.15
CA GLN A 136 11.74 0.77 4.86
C GLN A 136 12.30 1.52 6.07
N GLU A 137 13.22 0.93 6.83
CA GLU A 137 13.93 1.60 7.94
C GLU A 137 14.74 2.79 7.43
N ILE A 138 15.44 2.66 6.30
CA ILE A 138 16.18 3.75 5.66
C ILE A 138 15.23 4.86 5.19
N GLU A 139 14.10 4.49 4.55
CA GLU A 139 13.09 5.46 4.11
C GLU A 139 12.42 6.17 5.30
N ALA A 140 12.15 5.46 6.40
CA ALA A 140 11.56 6.01 7.62
C ALA A 140 12.52 6.93 8.38
N ALA A 141 13.80 6.56 8.50
CA ALA A 141 14.84 7.37 9.14
C ALA A 141 15.10 8.69 8.40
N HIS A 142 14.82 8.74 7.09
CA HIS A 142 14.93 9.96 6.29
C HIS A 142 13.66 10.82 6.32
N ASN A 143 12.55 10.38 6.91
CA ASN A 143 11.34 11.20 7.00
C ASN A 143 11.55 12.34 8.01
N PRO A 144 11.74 13.60 7.56
CA PRO A 144 12.07 14.71 8.46
C PRO A 144 10.93 15.08 9.41
N ILE A 145 9.72 14.54 9.20
CA ILE A 145 8.52 14.79 10.02
C ILE A 145 8.38 13.76 11.15
N ALA A 146 9.00 12.58 11.03
CA ALA A 146 9.01 11.58 12.11
C ALA A 146 10.11 11.86 13.16
N ALA A 147 11.04 12.77 12.84
CA ALA A 147 12.12 13.23 13.71
C ALA A 147 11.76 14.53 14.46
N ASP A 148 10.47 14.88 14.57
CA ASP A 148 10.03 15.97 15.45
C ASP A 148 9.91 15.46 16.89
N GLY A 149 11.09 15.40 17.51
CA GLY A 149 11.31 15.19 18.92
C GLY A 149 12.67 15.79 19.30
N ASP A 150 12.79 17.10 19.08
CA ASP A 150 13.84 18.00 19.55
C ASP A 150 15.29 17.82 19.00
N ASP A 151 15.87 18.97 18.63
CA ASP A 151 17.32 19.23 18.69
C ASP A 151 18.24 18.86 17.50
N LEU A 152 17.77 18.87 16.24
CA LEU A 152 18.66 18.70 15.06
C LEU A 152 18.81 19.92 14.15
N LEU A 153 18.19 21.05 14.49
CA LEU A 153 18.47 22.33 13.84
C LEU A 153 19.19 23.25 14.82
N ALA A 154 20.52 23.32 14.70
CA ALA A 154 21.34 24.27 15.44
C ALA A 154 20.81 25.69 15.19
N ARG A 155 20.22 26.31 16.21
CA ARG A 155 19.82 27.71 16.17
C ARG A 155 21.11 28.53 16.36
N PRO A 156 21.46 29.43 15.44
CA PRO A 156 22.62 30.28 15.64
C PRO A 156 22.39 31.10 16.92
N SER A 157 23.26 30.93 17.91
CA SER A 157 23.28 31.81 19.08
C SER A 157 23.64 33.21 18.59
N ILE A 158 22.67 34.12 18.66
CA ILE A 158 22.93 35.54 18.45
C ILE A 158 23.79 35.98 19.64
N LEU A 159 25.09 36.15 19.38
CA LEU A 159 26.03 36.78 20.31
C LEU A 159 25.54 38.20 20.59
N GLN A 160 25.23 38.47 21.85
CA GLN A 160 25.11 39.81 22.42
C GLN A 160 26.39 40.13 23.19
#